data_AF-I3CKC6-F1
#
_entry.id   AF-I3CKC6-F1
#
_cell.length_a   1.000
_cell.length_b   1.000
_cell.length_c   1.000
_cell.angle_alpha   90.00
_cell.angle_beta   90.00
_cell.angle_gamma   90.00
#
_symmetry.space_group_name_H-M   'P 1'
#
loop_
_entity.id
_entity.type
_entity.pdbx_description
1 polymer ?
#
loop_
_entity_poly.entity_id
_entity_poly.type
_entity_poly.pdbx_seq_one_letter_code
_entity_poly.pdbx_strand_id
1 'polypeptide(L)'
;MEIRFSQRPGCWERYLQRQYQNPLFAEIRDREVTQAEVERAQKRDESERQKFTSQFQKLLEEVATLQAQVEADVVLHLRTKIDSLYEHCAGLGGKDYSMEKNALVKLGELIVESIRASGLHDSKTLKELEKEMVARQLHFNLLEYPLIAHLLHPESPINEASIVPTLLSEENKALRAAMTLFGAEQQKILCTAARDLIKRLQIEGKRVPSVVLLRLETMEQPINKLN
;
A
#
# COMPACT_ATOMS: atom_id res chain seq x y z
N MET A 1 1.43 -25.62 18.58
CA MET A 1 2.16 -25.56 17.30
C MET A 1 2.35 -24.10 16.97
N GLU A 2 3.60 -23.66 16.79
CA GLU A 2 3.89 -22.26 16.48
C GLU A 2 3.71 -22.02 14.97
N ILE A 3 2.96 -20.98 14.60
CA ILE A 3 2.74 -20.60 13.21
C ILE A 3 4.02 -19.99 12.65
N ARG A 4 4.44 -20.45 11.46
CA ARG A 4 5.66 -19.99 10.80
C ARG A 4 5.34 -19.01 9.70
N PHE A 5 5.58 -17.73 9.98
CA PHE A 5 5.51 -16.67 8.99
C PHE A 5 6.88 -16.37 8.39
N SER A 6 6.88 -15.82 7.17
CA SER A 6 8.07 -15.29 6.51
C SER A 6 8.61 -14.06 7.23
N GLN A 7 9.92 -13.82 7.13
CA GLN A 7 10.55 -12.60 7.66
C GLN A 7 10.05 -11.33 6.94
N ARG A 8 9.76 -11.44 5.65
CA ARG A 8 9.23 -10.35 4.81
C ARG A 8 7.93 -10.82 4.15
N PRO A 9 6.80 -10.79 4.87
CA PRO A 9 5.52 -11.24 4.33
C PRO A 9 4.98 -10.22 3.32
N GLY A 10 4.35 -10.74 2.26
CA GLY A 10 3.62 -9.92 1.30
C GLY A 10 2.21 -9.57 1.81
N CYS A 11 1.35 -9.12 0.90
CA CYS A 11 0.02 -8.62 1.21
C CYS A 11 -0.84 -9.63 1.99
N TRP A 12 -0.92 -10.87 1.50
CA TRP A 12 -1.81 -11.88 2.07
C TRP A 12 -1.27 -12.45 3.37
N GLU A 13 0.02 -12.81 3.41
CA GLU A 13 0.61 -13.35 4.64
C GLU A 13 0.62 -12.31 5.76
N ARG A 14 0.92 -11.04 5.45
CA ARG A 14 0.94 -9.99 6.48
C ARG A 14 -0.45 -9.72 7.04
N TYR A 15 -1.50 -9.84 6.22
CA TYR A 15 -2.86 -9.75 6.74
C TYR A 15 -3.16 -10.85 7.76
N LEU A 16 -2.73 -12.09 7.51
CA LEU A 16 -2.83 -13.17 8.51
C LEU A 16 -2.00 -12.91 9.76
N GLN A 17 -0.81 -12.31 9.63
CA GLN A 17 -0.02 -11.89 10.79
C GLN A 17 -0.76 -10.87 11.66
N ARG A 18 -1.45 -9.89 11.06
CA ARG A 18 -2.25 -8.92 11.81
C ARG A 18 -3.37 -9.58 12.61
N GLN A 19 -3.94 -10.66 12.09
CA GLN A 19 -5.01 -11.41 12.72
C GLN A 19 -4.54 -12.35 13.83
N TYR A 20 -3.30 -12.84 13.75
CA TYR A 20 -2.81 -13.88 14.64
C TYR A 20 -2.76 -13.41 16.09
N GLN A 21 -3.48 -14.10 16.97
CA GLN A 21 -3.59 -13.77 18.40
C GLN A 21 -4.01 -12.32 18.69
N ASN A 22 -4.81 -11.73 17.79
CA ASN A 22 -5.22 -10.33 17.91
C ASN A 22 -6.72 -10.20 18.20
N PRO A 23 -7.11 -9.77 19.41
CA PRO A 23 -8.51 -9.66 19.81
C PRO A 23 -9.31 -8.64 18.99
N LEU A 24 -8.64 -7.71 18.30
CA LEU A 24 -9.30 -6.74 17.41
C LEU A 24 -10.03 -7.43 16.25
N PHE A 25 -9.61 -8.63 15.86
CA PHE A 25 -10.22 -9.39 14.76
C PHE A 25 -11.27 -10.40 15.22
N ALA A 26 -11.64 -10.42 16.50
CA ALA A 26 -12.49 -11.47 17.06
C ALA A 26 -13.91 -11.53 16.48
N GLU A 27 -14.43 -10.44 15.90
CA GLU A 27 -15.74 -10.42 15.23
C GLU A 27 -15.69 -10.91 13.77
N ILE A 28 -14.50 -10.91 13.18
CA ILE A 28 -14.29 -11.25 11.77
C ILE A 28 -13.89 -12.72 11.63
N ARG A 29 -13.32 -13.28 12.70
CA ARG A 29 -12.68 -14.58 12.67
C ARG A 29 -12.95 -15.33 13.98
N ASP A 30 -13.71 -16.42 13.85
CA ASP A 30 -14.04 -17.31 14.97
C ASP A 30 -12.94 -18.31 15.31
N ARG A 31 -11.97 -18.52 14.40
CA ARG A 31 -10.89 -19.51 14.55
C ARG A 31 -9.51 -18.89 14.40
N GLU A 32 -8.57 -19.37 15.21
CA GLU A 32 -7.16 -18.97 15.12
C GLU A 32 -6.56 -19.20 13.72
N VAL A 33 -5.55 -18.39 13.38
CA VAL A 33 -4.81 -18.53 12.13
C VAL A 33 -4.10 -19.89 12.12
N THR A 34 -4.29 -20.64 11.04
CA THR A 34 -3.69 -21.98 10.88
C THR A 34 -2.47 -21.95 9.97
N GLN A 35 -1.57 -22.91 10.15
CA GLN A 35 -0.37 -23.01 9.29
C GLN A 35 -0.75 -23.20 7.81
N ALA A 36 -1.82 -23.97 7.54
CA ALA A 36 -2.31 -24.16 6.17
C ALA A 36 -2.85 -22.87 5.53
N GLU A 37 -3.41 -21.93 6.31
CA GLU A 37 -3.79 -20.60 5.80
C GLU A 37 -2.55 -19.78 5.44
N VAL A 38 -1.51 -19.81 6.29
CA VAL A 38 -0.24 -19.12 6.05
C VAL A 38 0.46 -19.65 4.80
N GLU A 39 0.55 -20.97 4.63
CA GLU A 39 1.15 -21.58 3.43
C GLU A 39 0.39 -21.21 2.15
N ARG A 40 -0.94 -21.12 2.19
CA ARG A 40 -1.73 -20.64 1.05
C ARG A 40 -1.46 -19.17 0.74
N ALA A 41 -1.36 -18.35 1.78
CA ALA A 41 -1.04 -16.93 1.61
C ALA A 41 0.37 -16.74 1.02
N GLN A 42 1.37 -17.47 1.52
CA GLN A 42 2.74 -17.47 1.00
C GLN A 42 2.81 -17.87 -0.49
N LYS A 43 2.03 -18.89 -0.90
CA LYS A 43 1.92 -19.27 -2.31
C LYS A 43 1.32 -18.17 -3.18
N ARG A 44 0.34 -17.42 -2.66
CA ARG A 44 -0.25 -16.27 -3.38
C ARG A 44 0.75 -15.11 -3.49
N ASP A 45 1.42 -14.78 -2.39
CA ASP A 45 2.50 -13.79 -2.37
C ASP A 45 3.64 -14.15 -3.36
N GLU A 46 3.99 -15.43 -3.47
CA GLU A 46 4.98 -15.93 -4.45
C GLU A 46 4.50 -15.77 -5.90
N SER A 47 3.24 -16.11 -6.18
CA SER A 47 2.67 -15.92 -7.52
C SER A 47 2.73 -14.45 -7.97
N GLU A 48 2.44 -13.53 -7.06
CA GLU A 48 2.51 -12.09 -7.34
C GLU A 48 3.94 -11.61 -7.60
N ARG A 49 4.93 -12.11 -6.83
CA ARG A 49 6.35 -11.85 -7.12
C ARG A 49 6.76 -12.31 -8.52
N GLN A 50 6.29 -13.47 -8.95
CA GLN A 50 6.59 -14.01 -10.29
C GLN A 50 5.95 -13.15 -11.38
N LYS A 51 4.70 -12.74 -11.19
CA LYS A 51 4.02 -11.81 -12.11
C LYS A 51 4.78 -10.49 -12.22
N PHE A 52 5.12 -9.88 -11.09
CA PHE A 52 5.91 -8.64 -11.06
C PHE A 52 7.23 -8.80 -11.83
N THR A 53 7.98 -9.87 -11.55
CA THR A 53 9.28 -10.12 -12.21
C THR A 53 9.13 -10.20 -13.72
N SER A 54 8.12 -10.93 -14.21
CA SER A 54 7.85 -11.03 -15.65
C SER A 54 7.44 -9.69 -16.27
N GLN A 55 6.58 -8.92 -15.59
CA GLN A 55 6.13 -7.62 -16.08
C GLN A 55 7.26 -6.58 -16.08
N PHE A 56 8.11 -6.60 -15.05
CA PHE A 56 9.27 -5.72 -14.95
C PHE A 56 10.29 -5.99 -16.05
N GLN A 57 10.59 -7.26 -16.34
CA GLN A 57 11.46 -7.64 -17.46
C GLN A 57 10.91 -7.15 -18.80
N LYS A 58 9.61 -7.36 -19.05
CA LYS A 58 8.94 -6.86 -20.27
C LYS A 58 9.03 -5.34 -20.41
N LEU A 59 8.88 -4.60 -19.30
CA LEU A 59 9.05 -3.14 -19.31
C LEU A 59 10.47 -2.76 -19.73
N LEU A 60 11.50 -3.43 -19.19
CA LEU A 60 12.89 -3.13 -19.54
C LEU A 60 13.18 -3.43 -21.01
N GLU A 61 12.65 -4.52 -21.56
CA GLU A 61 12.75 -4.86 -22.99
C GLU A 61 12.05 -3.81 -23.85
N GLU A 62 10.84 -3.41 -23.49
CA GLU A 62 10.07 -2.38 -24.19
C GLU A 62 10.84 -1.06 -24.23
N VAL A 63 11.37 -0.61 -23.09
CA VAL A 63 12.17 0.62 -23.01
C VAL A 63 13.46 0.52 -23.83
N ALA A 64 14.16 -0.63 -23.79
CA ALA A 64 15.41 -0.82 -24.53
C ALA A 64 15.23 -0.81 -26.06
N THR A 65 14.01 -1.10 -26.54
CA THR A 65 13.67 -1.14 -27.97
C THR A 65 13.00 0.14 -28.48
N LEU A 66 12.83 1.16 -27.63
CA LEU A 66 12.25 2.44 -28.03
C LEU A 66 13.10 3.14 -29.08
N GLN A 67 12.43 3.64 -30.12
CA GLN A 67 13.05 4.45 -31.17
C GLN A 67 13.26 5.89 -30.68
N ALA A 68 14.15 6.63 -31.33
CA ALA A 68 14.45 8.02 -30.97
C ALA A 68 13.24 8.97 -31.12
N GLN A 69 12.27 8.63 -31.97
CA GLN A 69 11.00 9.32 -32.13
C GLN A 69 9.89 8.44 -31.57
N VAL A 70 9.38 8.76 -30.37
CA VAL A 70 8.30 8.00 -29.73
C VAL A 70 7.01 8.80 -29.77
N GLU A 71 5.91 8.16 -30.15
CA GLU A 71 4.58 8.77 -30.11
C GLU A 71 4.14 9.07 -28.66
N ALA A 72 3.38 10.15 -28.47
CA ALA A 72 2.93 10.58 -27.14
C ALA A 72 2.11 9.50 -26.40
N ASP A 73 1.33 8.71 -27.12
CA ASP A 73 0.51 7.63 -26.54
C ASP A 73 1.37 6.50 -25.97
N VAL A 74 2.48 6.15 -26.65
CA VAL A 74 3.43 5.15 -26.17
C VAL A 74 4.11 5.64 -24.89
N VAL A 75 4.47 6.92 -24.84
CA VAL A 75 5.05 7.55 -23.66
C VAL A 75 4.09 7.53 -22.46
N LEU A 76 2.82 7.88 -22.67
CA LEU A 76 1.81 7.86 -21.62
C LEU A 76 1.54 6.44 -21.09
N HIS A 77 1.51 5.46 -22.00
CA HIS A 77 1.37 4.05 -21.65
C HIS A 77 2.53 3.55 -20.79
N LEU A 78 3.76 3.89 -21.14
CA LEU A 78 4.96 3.54 -20.36
C LEU A 78 4.93 4.15 -18.96
N ARG A 79 4.51 5.41 -18.82
CA ARG A 79 4.34 6.04 -17.49
C ARG A 79 3.34 5.27 -16.63
N THR A 80 2.20 4.92 -17.22
CA THR A 80 1.14 4.18 -16.52
C THR A 80 1.65 2.79 -16.08
N LYS A 81 2.40 2.09 -16.94
CA LYS A 81 3.05 0.82 -16.61
C LYS A 81 4.07 0.96 -15.48
N ILE A 82 4.91 2.00 -15.50
CA ILE A 82 5.91 2.27 -14.45
C ILE A 82 5.23 2.50 -13.11
N ASP A 83 4.19 3.34 -13.07
CA ASP A 83 3.45 3.66 -11.85
C ASP A 83 2.78 2.41 -11.27
N SER A 84 2.10 1.63 -12.13
CA SER A 84 1.48 0.37 -11.73
C SER A 84 2.50 -0.67 -11.23
N LEU A 85 3.68 -0.76 -11.86
CA LEU A 85 4.73 -1.66 -11.42
C LEU A 85 5.34 -1.22 -10.09
N TYR A 86 5.45 0.09 -9.84
CA TYR A 86 5.92 0.59 -8.56
C TYR A 86 4.93 0.23 -7.45
N GLU A 87 3.64 0.47 -7.67
CA GLU A 87 2.55 0.09 -6.75
C GLU A 87 2.56 -1.40 -6.44
N HIS A 88 2.64 -2.24 -7.46
CA HIS A 88 2.70 -3.69 -7.31
C HIS A 88 3.93 -4.08 -6.48
N CYS A 89 5.11 -3.58 -6.84
CA CYS A 89 6.37 -3.87 -6.19
C CYS A 89 6.40 -3.45 -4.71
N ALA A 90 5.81 -2.30 -4.37
CA ALA A 90 5.80 -1.77 -3.02
C ALA A 90 5.04 -2.65 -2.02
N GLY A 91 4.07 -3.45 -2.48
CA GLY A 91 3.32 -4.41 -1.66
C GLY A 91 3.93 -5.81 -1.59
N LEU A 92 5.03 -6.08 -2.29
CA LEU A 92 5.63 -7.42 -2.32
C LEU A 92 6.44 -7.74 -1.07
N GLY A 93 6.32 -9.00 -0.62
CA GLY A 93 7.20 -9.60 0.38
C GLY A 93 8.39 -10.34 -0.26
N GLY A 94 9.16 -11.06 0.55
CA GLY A 94 10.24 -11.96 0.13
C GLY A 94 11.62 -11.32 0.22
N LYS A 95 11.97 -10.46 -0.73
CA LYS A 95 13.29 -9.81 -0.82
C LYS A 95 13.21 -8.29 -0.69
N ASP A 96 14.36 -7.64 -0.75
CA ASP A 96 14.43 -6.19 -0.94
C ASP A 96 14.24 -5.86 -2.41
N TYR A 97 13.32 -4.93 -2.71
CA TYR A 97 13.05 -4.47 -4.07
C TYR A 97 13.53 -3.03 -4.31
N SER A 98 14.41 -2.51 -3.45
CA SER A 98 14.94 -1.15 -3.58
C SER A 98 15.59 -0.88 -4.95
N MET A 99 16.24 -1.87 -5.56
CA MET A 99 16.85 -1.70 -6.89
C MET A 99 15.78 -1.52 -7.97
N GLU A 100 14.75 -2.37 -7.97
CA GLU A 100 13.65 -2.32 -8.92
C GLU A 100 12.82 -1.02 -8.76
N LYS A 101 12.52 -0.62 -7.52
CA LYS A 101 11.85 0.65 -7.23
C LYS A 101 12.66 1.85 -7.75
N ASN A 102 13.96 1.88 -7.48
CA ASN A 102 14.84 2.94 -7.97
C ASN A 102 14.94 2.95 -9.50
N ALA A 103 14.93 1.79 -10.14
CA ALA A 103 14.92 1.69 -11.61
C ALA A 103 13.62 2.26 -12.18
N LEU A 104 12.46 1.93 -11.59
CA LEU A 104 11.16 2.47 -12.01
C LEU A 104 11.09 4.00 -11.87
N VAL A 105 11.58 4.55 -10.75
CA VAL A 105 11.65 6.01 -10.55
C VAL A 105 12.50 6.67 -11.63
N LYS A 106 13.72 6.16 -11.87
CA LYS A 106 14.62 6.70 -12.90
C LYS A 106 14.04 6.61 -14.30
N LEU A 107 13.37 5.50 -14.64
CA LEU A 107 12.67 5.36 -15.93
C LEU A 107 11.56 6.40 -16.09
N GLY A 108 10.78 6.65 -15.03
CA GLY A 108 9.75 7.69 -15.02
C GLY A 108 10.33 9.09 -15.23
N GLU A 109 11.46 9.41 -14.58
CA GLU A 109 12.17 10.68 -14.74
C GLU A 109 12.68 10.88 -16.18
N LEU A 110 13.35 9.86 -16.74
CA LEU A 110 13.87 9.89 -18.11
C LEU A 110 12.77 10.11 -19.16
N ILE A 111 11.60 9.50 -18.95
CA ILE A 111 10.44 9.73 -19.81
C ILE A 111 10.01 11.19 -19.77
N VAL A 112 9.94 11.80 -18.58
CA VAL A 112 9.57 13.22 -18.45
C VAL A 112 10.61 14.13 -19.09
N GLU A 113 11.91 13.85 -18.92
CA GLU A 113 12.98 14.59 -19.59
C GLU A 113 12.86 14.53 -21.12
N SER A 114 12.51 13.36 -21.65
CA SER A 114 12.28 13.16 -23.09
C SER A 114 11.10 13.99 -23.61
N ILE A 115 10.00 14.06 -22.85
CA ILE A 115 8.85 14.92 -23.16
C ILE A 115 9.28 16.39 -23.20
N ARG A 116 10.05 16.86 -22.21
CA ARG A 116 10.55 18.24 -22.16
C ARG A 116 11.45 18.56 -23.36
N ALA A 117 12.36 17.66 -23.69
CA ALA A 117 13.30 17.83 -24.80
C ALA A 117 12.63 17.90 -26.17
N SER A 118 11.42 17.34 -26.33
CA SER A 118 10.67 17.39 -27.60
C SER A 118 10.31 18.81 -28.04
N GLY A 119 10.18 19.76 -27.10
CA GLY A 119 9.81 21.14 -27.40
C GLY A 119 8.38 21.33 -27.93
N LEU A 120 7.56 20.27 -27.96
CA LEU A 120 6.21 20.27 -28.56
C LEU A 120 5.10 20.74 -27.59
N HIS A 121 5.43 21.12 -26.36
CA HIS A 121 4.47 21.41 -25.30
C HIS A 121 4.54 22.87 -24.83
N ASP A 122 3.38 23.47 -24.55
CA ASP A 122 3.30 24.82 -24.02
C ASP A 122 3.76 24.89 -22.54
N SER A 123 3.98 26.12 -22.04
CA SER A 123 4.41 26.34 -20.65
C SER A 123 3.41 25.81 -19.60
N LYS A 124 2.12 25.70 -19.95
CA LYS A 124 1.08 25.23 -19.03
C LYS A 124 1.14 23.71 -18.90
N THR A 125 1.27 22.97 -20.00
CA THR A 125 1.43 21.51 -20.02
C THR A 125 2.67 21.08 -19.24
N LEU A 126 3.79 21.79 -19.41
CA LEU A 126 5.01 21.49 -18.66
C LEU A 126 4.86 21.70 -17.14
N LYS A 127 4.13 22.74 -16.71
CA LYS A 127 3.84 22.97 -15.28
C LYS A 127 2.91 21.91 -14.68
N GLU A 128 1.92 21.44 -15.43
CA GLU A 128 1.06 20.35 -14.96
C GLU A 128 1.86 19.04 -14.83
N LEU A 129 2.77 18.77 -15.76
CA LEU A 129 3.67 17.62 -15.69
C LEU A 129 4.55 17.67 -14.43
N GLU A 130 5.09 18.84 -14.07
CA GLU A 130 5.85 19.02 -12.83
C GLU A 130 5.01 18.76 -11.57
N LYS A 131 3.78 19.26 -11.51
CA LYS A 131 2.87 18.98 -10.38
C LYS A 131 2.58 17.49 -10.27
N GLU A 132 2.35 16.83 -11.39
CA GLU A 132 2.10 15.39 -11.44
C GLU A 132 3.32 14.59 -10.93
N MET A 133 4.55 15.01 -11.24
CA MET A 133 5.76 14.38 -10.70
C MET A 133 5.86 14.52 -9.19
N VAL A 134 5.58 15.71 -8.65
CA VAL A 134 5.59 15.93 -7.19
C VAL A 134 4.52 15.06 -6.52
N ALA A 135 3.32 15.01 -7.08
CA ALA A 135 2.24 14.15 -6.57
C ALA A 135 2.62 12.67 -6.62
N ARG A 136 3.23 12.21 -7.72
CA ARG A 136 3.74 10.84 -7.86
C ARG A 136 4.79 10.50 -6.81
N GLN A 137 5.75 11.40 -6.56
CA GLN A 137 6.78 11.13 -5.55
C GLN A 137 6.18 11.03 -4.14
N LEU A 138 5.20 11.88 -3.81
CA LEU A 138 4.47 11.78 -2.55
C LEU A 138 3.71 10.44 -2.44
N HIS A 139 3.06 10.01 -3.52
CA HIS A 139 2.39 8.71 -3.60
C HIS A 139 3.35 7.54 -3.38
N PHE A 140 4.50 7.54 -4.05
CA PHE A 140 5.53 6.51 -3.89
C PHE A 140 6.08 6.46 -2.46
N ASN A 141 6.29 7.62 -1.84
CA ASN A 141 6.72 7.70 -0.44
C ASN A 141 5.68 7.10 0.52
N LEU A 142 4.38 7.23 0.22
CA LEU A 142 3.32 6.60 1.02
C LEU A 142 3.33 5.07 0.85
N LEU A 143 3.57 4.57 -0.37
CA LEU A 143 3.64 3.14 -0.67
C LEU A 143 4.80 2.42 0.05
N GLU A 144 5.80 3.14 0.55
CA GLU A 144 6.85 2.54 1.39
C GLU A 144 6.35 2.03 2.75
N TYR A 145 5.15 2.43 3.17
CA TYR A 145 4.47 1.78 4.29
C TYR A 145 3.72 0.54 3.79
N PRO A 146 4.05 -0.68 4.26
CA PRO A 146 3.37 -1.90 3.80
C PRO A 146 1.86 -1.85 3.98
N LEU A 147 1.37 -1.20 5.03
CA LEU A 147 -0.06 -0.98 5.23
C LEU A 147 -0.71 -0.25 4.05
N ILE A 148 -0.08 0.81 3.53
CA ILE A 148 -0.60 1.60 2.42
C ILE A 148 -0.61 0.78 1.16
N ALA A 149 0.53 0.15 0.82
CA ALA A 149 0.61 -0.72 -0.34
C ALA A 149 -0.44 -1.85 -0.29
N HIS A 150 -0.71 -2.41 0.90
CA HIS A 150 -1.72 -3.45 1.05
C HIS A 150 -3.14 -2.91 0.97
N LEU A 151 -3.43 -1.70 1.45
CA LEU A 151 -4.75 -1.07 1.33
C LEU A 151 -5.08 -0.70 -0.12
N LEU A 152 -4.08 -0.23 -0.88
CA LEU A 152 -4.24 0.16 -2.28
C LEU A 152 -4.13 -1.02 -3.25
N HIS A 153 -3.75 -2.20 -2.76
CA HIS A 153 -3.68 -3.41 -3.57
C HIS A 153 -5.08 -3.73 -4.16
N PRO A 154 -5.21 -3.92 -5.50
CA PRO A 154 -6.52 -4.13 -6.13
C PRO A 154 -7.31 -5.32 -5.58
N GLU A 155 -6.59 -6.39 -5.20
CA GLU A 155 -7.15 -7.58 -4.57
C GLU A 155 -6.85 -7.66 -3.07
N SER A 156 -6.78 -6.50 -2.40
CA SER A 156 -6.43 -6.44 -0.98
C SER A 156 -7.30 -7.40 -0.15
N PRO A 157 -6.69 -8.19 0.75
CA PRO A 157 -7.46 -9.00 1.70
C PRO A 157 -8.08 -8.15 2.83
N ILE A 158 -7.73 -6.86 2.93
CA ILE A 158 -8.26 -5.92 3.92
C ILE A 158 -9.58 -5.36 3.38
N ASN A 159 -10.69 -5.93 3.83
CA ASN A 159 -12.04 -5.48 3.50
C ASN A 159 -12.57 -4.47 4.53
N GLU A 160 -13.75 -3.90 4.25
CA GLU A 160 -14.43 -2.92 5.10
C GLU A 160 -14.61 -3.38 6.55
N ALA A 161 -14.98 -4.64 6.77
CA ALA A 161 -15.14 -5.19 8.13
C ALA A 161 -13.81 -5.24 8.89
N SER A 162 -12.70 -5.44 8.18
CA SER A 162 -11.36 -5.64 8.75
C SER A 162 -10.47 -4.41 8.75
N ILE A 163 -10.90 -3.29 8.15
CA ILE A 163 -10.06 -2.11 8.00
C ILE A 163 -9.70 -1.49 9.35
N VAL A 164 -10.69 -1.31 10.24
CA VAL A 164 -10.48 -0.75 11.57
C VAL A 164 -9.53 -1.59 12.43
N PRO A 165 -9.73 -2.91 12.60
CA PRO A 165 -8.78 -3.71 13.36
C PRO A 165 -7.39 -3.76 12.70
N THR A 166 -7.31 -3.68 11.36
CA THR A 166 -6.03 -3.56 10.66
C THR A 166 -5.33 -2.25 11.02
N LEU A 167 -6.01 -1.11 10.92
CA LEU A 167 -5.46 0.21 11.28
C LEU A 167 -4.99 0.25 12.74
N LEU A 168 -5.81 -0.26 13.66
CA LEU A 168 -5.49 -0.34 15.10
C LEU A 168 -4.40 -1.36 15.46
N SER A 169 -3.96 -2.18 14.49
CA SER A 169 -2.86 -3.14 14.70
C SER A 169 -1.49 -2.59 14.28
N GLU A 170 -1.47 -1.47 13.58
CA GLU A 170 -0.29 -0.93 12.92
C GLU A 170 0.46 0.10 13.78
N GLU A 171 1.71 0.39 13.42
CA GLU A 171 2.47 1.42 14.11
C GLU A 171 1.95 2.83 13.82
N ASN A 172 2.12 3.76 14.75
CA ASN A 172 1.57 5.11 14.65
C ASN A 172 1.99 5.87 13.39
N LYS A 173 3.20 5.62 12.85
CA LYS A 173 3.64 6.24 11.58
C LYS A 173 2.83 5.73 10.39
N ALA A 174 2.71 4.41 10.25
CA ALA A 174 1.92 3.77 9.19
C ALA A 174 0.43 4.12 9.33
N LEU A 175 -0.10 4.15 10.55
CA LEU A 175 -1.47 4.54 10.84
C LEU A 175 -1.77 5.99 10.40
N ARG A 176 -0.91 6.94 10.76
CA ARG A 176 -1.06 8.34 10.32
C ARG A 176 -1.03 8.47 8.81
N ALA A 177 -0.10 7.78 8.15
CA ALA A 177 -0.05 7.74 6.69
C ALA A 177 -1.33 7.12 6.08
N ALA A 178 -1.89 6.08 6.70
CA ALA A 178 -3.11 5.46 6.19
C ALA A 178 -4.33 6.36 6.33
N MET A 179 -4.42 7.12 7.42
CA MET A 179 -5.52 8.07 7.62
C MET A 179 -5.55 9.17 6.54
N THR A 180 -4.42 9.51 5.89
CA THR A 180 -4.42 10.50 4.79
C THR A 180 -5.06 9.99 3.50
N LEU A 181 -5.29 8.68 3.37
CA LEU A 181 -6.00 8.10 2.21
C LEU A 181 -7.51 8.37 2.25
N PHE A 182 -8.04 8.74 3.42
CA PHE A 182 -9.48 8.90 3.65
C PHE A 182 -9.85 10.38 3.76
N GLY A 183 -10.99 10.74 3.17
CA GLY A 183 -11.58 12.07 3.36
C GLY A 183 -12.09 12.27 4.79
N ALA A 184 -12.35 13.53 5.18
CA ALA A 184 -12.72 13.87 6.56
C ALA A 184 -13.94 13.08 7.10
N GLU A 185 -14.97 12.86 6.28
CA GLU A 185 -16.14 12.08 6.68
C GLU A 185 -15.81 10.59 6.89
N GLN A 186 -15.01 10.00 6.01
CA GLN A 186 -14.53 8.63 6.17
C GLN A 186 -13.66 8.48 7.43
N GLN A 187 -12.80 9.46 7.72
CA GLN A 187 -11.99 9.46 8.94
C GLN A 187 -12.87 9.45 10.20
N LYS A 188 -13.96 10.25 10.24
CA LYS A 188 -14.93 10.24 11.36
C LYS A 188 -15.61 8.88 11.52
N ILE A 189 -16.02 8.26 10.41
CA ILE A 189 -16.61 6.91 10.40
C ILE A 189 -15.62 5.89 10.97
N LEU A 190 -14.37 5.89 10.49
CA LEU A 190 -13.32 4.98 10.97
C LEU A 190 -13.02 5.16 12.46
N CYS A 191 -12.94 6.41 12.95
CA CYS A 191 -12.71 6.68 14.37
C CYS A 191 -13.88 6.23 15.24
N THR A 192 -15.12 6.39 14.76
CA THR A 192 -16.32 5.94 15.48
C THR A 192 -16.36 4.42 15.55
N ALA A 193 -16.15 3.73 14.43
CA ALA A 193 -16.06 2.28 14.39
C ALA A 193 -14.90 1.73 15.26
N ALA A 194 -13.77 2.44 15.33
CA ALA A 194 -12.66 2.10 16.22
C ALA A 194 -13.04 2.20 17.70
N ARG A 195 -13.73 3.27 18.12
CA ARG A 195 -14.26 3.41 19.48
C ARG A 195 -15.23 2.28 19.83
N ASP A 196 -16.17 2.00 18.93
CA ASP A 196 -17.21 0.99 19.16
C ASP A 196 -16.61 -0.42 19.24
N LEU A 197 -15.62 -0.74 18.41
CA LEU A 197 -14.85 -1.99 18.50
C LEU A 197 -14.17 -2.11 19.87
N ILE A 198 -13.41 -1.10 20.29
CA ILE A 198 -12.69 -1.12 21.57
C ILE A 198 -13.65 -1.28 22.75
N LYS A 199 -14.74 -0.50 22.76
CA LYS A 199 -15.75 -0.52 23.83
C LYS A 199 -16.42 -1.90 23.93
N ARG A 200 -16.77 -2.52 22.79
CA ARG A 200 -17.34 -3.87 22.77
C ARG A 200 -16.37 -4.91 23.32
N LEU A 201 -15.11 -4.89 22.89
CA LEU A 201 -14.08 -5.80 23.41
C LEU A 201 -13.90 -5.67 24.93
N GLN A 202 -13.95 -4.44 25.47
CA GLN A 202 -13.91 -4.21 26.91
C GLN A 202 -15.14 -4.77 27.64
N ILE A 203 -16.34 -4.62 27.09
CA ILE A 203 -17.59 -5.17 27.64
C ILE A 203 -17.55 -6.70 27.65
N GLU A 204 -17.01 -7.32 26.60
CA GLU A 204 -16.81 -8.77 26.48
C GLU A 204 -15.69 -9.31 27.38
N GLY A 205 -15.03 -8.45 28.17
CA GLY A 205 -13.92 -8.83 29.05
C GLY A 205 -12.63 -9.19 28.29
N LYS A 206 -12.54 -8.90 27.00
CA LYS A 206 -11.32 -9.11 26.21
C LYS A 206 -10.30 -8.05 26.56
N ARG A 207 -9.05 -8.48 26.73
CA ARG A 207 -7.93 -7.57 27.01
C ARG A 207 -7.63 -6.71 25.80
N VAL A 208 -7.87 -5.40 25.91
CA VAL A 208 -7.42 -4.41 24.92
C VAL A 208 -6.08 -3.82 25.38
N PRO A 209 -4.98 -4.00 24.63
CA PRO A 209 -3.69 -3.40 24.98
C PRO A 209 -3.77 -1.86 25.01
N SER A 210 -3.05 -1.23 25.95
CA SER A 210 -3.02 0.25 26.06
C SER A 210 -2.54 0.94 24.78
N VAL A 211 -1.65 0.29 24.01
CA VAL A 211 -1.19 0.80 22.70
C VAL A 211 -2.33 0.97 21.70
N VAL A 212 -3.40 0.18 21.78
CA VAL A 212 -4.58 0.33 20.91
C VAL A 212 -5.33 1.63 21.21
N LEU A 213 -5.41 2.02 22.48
CA LEU A 213 -6.03 3.30 22.86
C LEU A 213 -5.22 4.49 22.34
N LEU A 214 -3.88 4.42 22.41
CA LEU A 214 -2.99 5.44 21.84
C LEU A 214 -3.10 5.51 20.30
N ARG A 215 -3.37 4.38 19.64
CA ARG A 215 -3.62 4.32 18.19
C ARG A 215 -4.95 4.98 17.84
N LEU A 216 -6.00 4.77 18.63
CA LEU A 216 -7.27 5.50 18.46
C LEU A 216 -7.07 7.01 18.58
N GLU A 217 -6.37 7.48 19.62
CA GLU A 217 -6.04 8.91 19.75
C GLU A 217 -5.29 9.44 18.52
N THR A 218 -4.37 8.63 17.98
CA THR A 218 -3.65 8.96 16.75
C THR A 218 -4.57 9.06 15.53
N MET A 219 -5.60 8.21 15.41
CA MET A 219 -6.61 8.30 14.35
C MET A 219 -7.44 9.58 14.46
N GLU A 220 -7.68 10.08 15.67
CA GLU A 220 -8.53 11.25 15.93
C GLU A 220 -7.80 12.59 15.79
N GLN A 221 -6.45 12.59 15.84
CA GLN A 221 -5.65 13.81 15.70
C GLN A 221 -5.99 14.69 14.49
N PRO A 222 -6.21 14.15 13.27
CA PRO A 222 -6.59 14.97 12.12
C PRO A 222 -7.97 15.62 12.27
N ILE A 223 -8.92 14.92 12.90
CA ILE A 223 -10.30 15.40 13.12
C ILE A 223 -10.30 16.55 14.13
N ASN A 224 -9.53 16.41 15.21
CA ASN A 224 -9.46 17.41 16.27
C ASN A 224 -8.76 18.71 15.86
N LYS A 225 -8.05 18.73 14.72
CA LYS A 225 -7.43 19.94 14.15
C LYS A 225 -8.37 20.70 13.20
N LEU A 226 -9.49 20.09 12.80
CA LEU A 226 -10.47 20.67 11.87
C LEU A 226 -11.67 21.30 12.59
N ASN A 227 -11.78 21.11 13.92
CA ASN A 227 -12.76 21.73 14.81
C ASN A 227 -12.07 22.79 15.68
#